data_AF-A0A7W0A676-F1
#
_entry.id   AF-A0A7W0A676-F1
#
_cell.length_a   1.000
_cell.length_b   1.000
_cell.length_c   1.000
_cell.angle_alpha   90.00
_cell.angle_beta   90.00
_cell.angle_gamma   90.00
#
_symmetry.space_group_name_H-M   'P 1'
#
loop_
_entity.id
_entity.type
_entity.pdbx_description
1 polymer ?
#
loop_
_entity_poly.entity_id
_entity_poly.type
_entity_poly.pdbx_seq_one_letter_code
_entity_poly.pdbx_strand_id
1 'polypeptide(L)' 'MNRVVIAAGGTAGHVVPALAVAAALQAKGAHVEFVGGDRAEARLVPAAGFA' A
#
# COMPACT_ATOMS: atom_id res chain seq x y z
N MET A 1 -17.65 -0.42 7.06
CA MET A 1 -16.54 -0.01 6.19
C MET A 1 -15.24 -0.37 6.91
N ASN A 2 -14.47 -1.34 6.40
CA ASN A 2 -13.26 -1.78 7.09
C ASN A 2 -12.10 -0.88 6.66
N ARG A 3 -11.40 -0.30 7.62
CA ARG A 3 -10.23 0.56 7.39
C ARG A 3 -8.98 -0.25 7.73
N VAL A 4 -8.03 -0.30 6.80
CA VAL A 4 -6.80 -1.10 6.92
C VAL A 4 -5.61 -0.19 6.70
N VAL A 5 -4.63 -0.28 7.61
CA VAL A 5 -3.35 0.39 7.47
C VAL A 5 -2.29 -0.66 7.14
N ILE A 6 -1.53 -0.44 6.08
CA ILE A 6 -0.43 -1.32 5.65
C ILE A 6 0.89 -0.61 5.95
N ALA A 7 1.63 -1.15 6.91
CA ALA A 7 2.98 -0.73 7.22
C ALA A 7 3.99 -1.55 6.39
N ALA A 8 4.24 -1.10 5.15
CA ALA A 8 5.19 -1.75 4.25
C ALA A 8 6.09 -0.71 3.58
N GLY A 9 7.40 -0.86 3.74
CA GLY A 9 8.40 0.06 3.22
C GLY A 9 9.76 -0.61 3.01
N GLY A 10 10.70 0.12 2.43
CA GLY A 10 12.05 -0.36 2.15
C GLY A 10 12.30 -0.53 0.65
N THR A 11 12.58 -1.76 0.21
CA THR A 11 12.87 -2.08 -1.20
C THR A 11 11.60 -2.39 -1.97
N ALA A 12 11.64 -2.24 -3.31
CA ALA A 12 10.53 -2.61 -4.20
C ALA A 12 10.00 -4.04 -3.96
N GLY A 13 10.87 -4.99 -3.60
CA GLY A 13 10.48 -6.39 -3.32
C GLY A 13 9.51 -6.58 -2.14
N HIS A 14 9.42 -5.61 -1.22
CA HIS A 14 8.45 -5.62 -0.13
C HIS A 14 7.21 -4.78 -0.45
N VAL A 15 7.41 -3.66 -1.15
CA VAL A 15 6.34 -2.71 -1.49
C VAL A 15 5.39 -3.29 -2.53
N VAL A 16 5.90 -3.95 -3.58
CA VAL A 16 5.05 -4.47 -4.67
C VAL A 16 4.06 -5.54 -4.18
N PRO A 17 4.45 -6.55 -3.39
CA PRO A 17 3.49 -7.47 -2.79
C PRO A 17 2.46 -6.78 -1.89
N ALA A 18 2.87 -5.77 -1.12
CA ALA A 18 1.96 -5.00 -0.27
C ALA A 18 0.89 -4.25 -1.08
N LEU A 19 1.26 -3.69 -2.24
CA LEU A 19 0.32 -3.07 -3.18
C LEU A 19 -0.67 -4.08 -3.77
N ALA A 20 -0.23 -5.30 -4.08
CA ALA A 20 -1.13 -6.36 -4.55
C ALA A 20 -2.17 -6.74 -3.48
N VAL A 21 -1.76 -6.82 -2.22
CA VAL A 21 -2.67 -7.04 -1.08
C VAL A 21 -3.63 -5.85 -0.91
N ALA A 22 -3.13 -4.62 -1.00
CA ALA A 22 -3.96 -3.41 -0.91
C ALA A 22 -5.06 -3.37 -1.97
N ALA A 23 -4.72 -3.68 -3.23
CA ALA A 23 -5.69 -3.75 -4.32
C ALA A 23 -6.76 -4.82 -4.06
N ALA A 24 -6.36 -6.00 -3.57
CA ALA A 24 -7.30 -7.06 -3.22
C ALA A 24 -8.24 -6.69 -2.07
N LEU A 25 -7.76 -5.92 -1.08
CA LEU A 25 -8.57 -5.40 0.02
C LEU A 25 -9.53 -4.31 -0.46
N GLN A 26 -9.07 -3.39 -1.31
CA GLN A 26 -9.89 -2.34 -1.90
C GLN A 26 -11.03 -2.93 -2.76
N ALA A 27 -10.75 -3.97 -3.56
CA ALA A 27 -11.76 -4.69 -4.32
C ALA A 27 -12.85 -5.35 -3.44
N LYS A 28 -12.55 -5.60 -2.16
CA LYS A 28 -13.50 -6.10 -1.15
C LYS A 28 -14.21 -4.96 -0.39
N GLY A 29 -14.03 -3.70 -0.80
CA GLY A 29 -14.65 -2.53 -0.18
C GLY A 29 -13.93 -2.02 1.06
N ALA A 30 -12.67 -2.39 1.28
CA ALA A 30 -11.86 -1.82 2.35
C ALA A 30 -11.28 -0.45 1.95
N HIS A 31 -11.18 0.46 2.91
CA HIS A 31 -10.39 1.68 2.77
C HIS A 31 -8.95 1.38 3.21
N VAL A 32 -7.99 1.53 2.31
CA VAL A 32 -6.59 1.14 2.55
C VAL A 32 -5.71 2.38 2.56
N GLU A 33 -4.89 2.50 3.60
CA GLU A 33 -3.86 3.53 3.76
C GLU A 33 -2.51 2.86 3.99
N PHE A 34 -1.44 3.50 3.52
CA PHE A 34 -0.08 3.06 3.75
C PHE A 34 0.61 3.93 4.79
N VAL A 35 1.51 3.29 5.55
CA VAL A 35 2.48 4.01 6.39
C VAL A 35 3.86 3.47 6.11
N GLY A 36 4.78 4.36 5.80
CA GLY A 36 6.15 4.03 5.39
C GLY A 36 7.07 5.23 5.48
N GLY A 37 8.30 5.10 4.99
CA GLY A 37 9.28 6.19 4.95
C GLY A 37 9.54 6.69 3.52
N ASP A 38 10.71 7.30 3.32
CA ASP A 38 11.03 8.00 2.07
C ASP A 38 11.75 7.13 1.02
N ARG A 39 11.50 5.82 1.00
CA ARG A 39 12.19 4.88 0.10
C ARG A 39 11.31 4.49 -1.11
N ALA A 40 11.28 3.22 -1.49
CA ALA A 40 10.55 2.78 -2.68
C ALA A 40 9.04 3.05 -2.57
N GLU A 41 8.50 2.97 -1.35
CA GLU A 41 7.11 3.26 -1.01
C GLU A 41 6.70 4.68 -1.39
N ALA A 42 7.56 5.69 -1.17
CA ALA A 42 7.25 7.10 -1.44
C ALA A 42 6.94 7.37 -2.93
N ARG A 43 7.45 6.53 -3.83
CA ARG A 43 7.15 6.60 -5.27
C ARG A 43 6.09 5.60 -5.70
N LEU A 44 6.17 4.36 -5.23
CA LEU A 44 5.33 3.26 -5.73
C LEU A 44 3.90 3.31 -5.16
N VAL A 45 3.72 3.74 -3.90
CA VAL A 45 2.40 3.82 -3.26
C VAL A 45 1.50 4.86 -3.94
N PRO A 46 1.93 6.11 -4.15
CA PRO A 46 1.11 7.09 -4.86
C PRO A 46 0.89 6.71 -6.33
N ALA A 47 1.89 6.12 -6.99
CA ALA A 47 1.76 5.66 -8.38
C ALA A 47 0.72 4.54 -8.56
N ALA A 48 0.44 3.77 -7.50
CA ALA A 48 -0.59 2.74 -7.48
C ALA A 48 -1.96 3.28 -7.02
N GLY A 49 -2.08 4.58 -6.72
CA GLY A 49 -3.34 5.22 -6.33
C GLY A 49 -3.71 5.06 -4.85
N PHE A 50 -2.75 4.73 -3.99
CA PHE A 50 -2.95 4.65 -2.55
C PHE A 50 -2.37 5.87 -1.83
N ALA A 51 -2.94 6.20 -0.67
CA ALA A 51 -2.51 7.27 0.22
C ALA A 51 -1.62 6.71 1.34
#